data_AF-A0A7C7H0A4-F1
#
_entry.id   AF-A0A7C7H0A4-F1
#
_cell.length_a   1.000
_cell.length_b   1.000
_cell.length_c   1.000
_cell.angle_alpha   90.00
_cell.angle_beta   90.00
_cell.angle_gamma   90.00
#
_symmetry.space_group_name_H-M   'P 1'
#
loop_
_entity.id
_entity.type
_entity.pdbx_description
1 polymer ?
#
loop_
_entity_poly.entity_id
_entity_poly.type
_entity_poly.pdbx_seq_one_letter_code
_entity_poly.pdbx_strand_id
1 'polypeptide(L)'
;MRLQLARHPITELRWGDFTRLDNTTLEVDQDELRGIIQGDQRIESVDLQLVRPGENCRAGPVLDIIEPRAKEPDASPDFPGVLSSPAIAGSGTSHVLEGAAVTVLDGTPPKGPIRSVLEMSGPASEHSPYSSR
;
A
#
# COMPACT_ATOMS: atom_id res chain seq x y z
N MET A 1 17.87 18.84 -10.61
CA MET A 1 17.27 17.87 -9.67
C MET A 1 16.93 16.61 -10.44
N ARG A 2 17.40 15.44 -10.02
CA ARG A 2 17.17 14.17 -10.72
C ARG A 2 16.56 13.18 -9.74
N LEU A 3 15.33 12.78 -10.01
CA LEU A 3 14.66 11.66 -9.34
C LEU A 3 14.92 10.38 -10.13
N GLN A 4 15.26 9.31 -9.44
CA GLN A 4 15.36 7.97 -9.99
C GLN A 4 14.29 7.09 -9.34
N LEU A 5 13.59 6.29 -10.15
CA LEU A 5 12.66 5.29 -9.66
C LEU A 5 13.30 3.91 -9.78
N ALA A 6 13.62 3.30 -8.65
CA ALA A 6 14.01 1.90 -8.59
C ALA A 6 12.73 1.06 -8.50
N ARG A 7 12.36 0.42 -9.61
CA ARG A 7 11.10 -0.34 -9.70
C ARG A 7 11.37 -1.81 -9.38
N HIS A 8 10.60 -2.32 -8.45
CA HIS A 8 10.63 -3.70 -7.98
C HIS A 8 9.29 -4.35 -8.33
N PRO A 9 9.21 -5.19 -9.38
CA PRO A 9 7.94 -5.81 -9.78
C PRO A 9 7.45 -6.80 -8.72
N ILE A 10 6.20 -6.68 -8.30
CA ILE A 10 5.53 -7.60 -7.39
C ILE A 10 4.46 -8.35 -8.17
N THR A 11 4.61 -9.67 -8.27
CA THR A 11 3.65 -10.56 -8.93
C THR A 11 2.95 -11.50 -7.96
N GLU A 12 3.50 -11.65 -6.75
CA GLU A 12 2.91 -12.47 -5.69
C GLU A 12 3.14 -11.79 -4.34
N LEU A 13 2.10 -11.80 -3.51
CA LEU A 13 2.09 -11.20 -2.18
C LEU A 13 1.53 -12.22 -1.20
N ARG A 14 2.24 -12.49 -0.12
CA ARG A 14 1.81 -13.46 0.90
C ARG A 14 2.27 -13.08 2.30
N TRP A 15 1.55 -13.59 3.28
CA TRP A 15 2.05 -13.62 4.66
C TRP A 15 3.19 -14.63 4.78
N GLY A 16 4.13 -14.35 5.68
CA GLY A 16 5.17 -15.28 6.07
C GLY A 16 5.81 -14.88 7.39
N ASP A 17 6.89 -15.56 7.75
CA ASP A 17 7.56 -15.39 9.04
C ASP A 17 8.52 -14.18 9.06
N PHE A 18 8.83 -13.61 7.89
CA PHE A 18 9.74 -12.49 7.75
C PHE A 18 9.35 -11.60 6.57
N THR A 19 9.52 -10.28 6.73
CA THR A 19 9.38 -9.36 5.60
C THR A 19 10.58 -9.45 4.67
N ARG A 20 10.38 -9.91 3.43
CA ARG A 20 11.41 -9.96 2.40
C ARG A 20 10.84 -9.90 0.99
N LEU A 21 11.62 -9.34 0.07
CA LEU A 21 11.38 -9.45 -1.37
C LEU A 21 12.34 -10.49 -1.96
N ASP A 22 11.78 -11.59 -2.49
CA ASP A 22 12.51 -12.58 -3.26
C ASP A 22 12.07 -12.53 -4.72
N ASN A 23 12.94 -11.99 -5.58
CA ASN A 23 12.64 -11.66 -6.97
C ASN A 23 11.37 -10.78 -7.09
N THR A 24 10.23 -11.37 -7.42
CA THR A 24 8.93 -10.68 -7.55
C THR A 24 7.89 -11.13 -6.52
N THR A 25 8.29 -11.96 -5.55
CA THR A 25 7.43 -12.41 -4.45
C THR A 25 7.73 -11.59 -3.19
N LEU A 26 6.75 -10.82 -2.74
CA LEU A 26 6.82 -10.10 -1.47
C LEU A 26 6.20 -10.96 -0.36
N GLU A 27 7.04 -11.38 0.58
CA GLU A 27 6.63 -11.98 1.83
C GLU A 27 6.60 -10.88 2.88
N VAL A 28 5.50 -10.81 3.64
CA VAL A 28 5.31 -9.80 4.68
C VAL A 28 5.07 -10.50 6.01
N ASP A 29 5.81 -10.10 7.03
CA ASP A 29 5.47 -10.46 8.41
C ASP A 29 4.31 -9.57 8.87
N GLN A 30 3.16 -10.20 9.14
CA GLN A 30 1.95 -9.50 9.52
C GLN A 30 2.08 -8.81 10.89
N ASP A 31 2.77 -9.45 11.83
CA ASP A 31 2.91 -8.93 13.19
C ASP A 31 3.94 -7.81 13.25
N GLU A 32 5.04 -7.94 12.49
CA GLU A 32 6.00 -6.85 12.29
C GLU A 32 5.32 -5.62 11.68
N LEU A 33 4.59 -5.79 10.58
CA LEU A 33 3.89 -4.69 9.91
C LEU A 33 2.85 -4.03 10.83
N ARG A 34 2.07 -4.84 11.55
CA ARG A 34 1.11 -4.34 12.54
C ARG A 34 1.80 -3.54 13.64
N GLY A 35 2.92 -4.04 14.17
CA GLY A 35 3.71 -3.37 15.19
C GLY A 35 4.23 -2.01 14.73
N ILE A 36 4.71 -1.91 13.49
CA ILE A 36 5.17 -0.64 12.90
C ILE A 36 4.00 0.37 12.83
N ILE A 37 2.85 -0.05 12.32
CA ILE A 37 1.67 0.83 12.17
C ILE A 37 1.15 1.27 13.55
N GLN A 38 1.05 0.36 14.50
CA GLN A 38 0.59 0.65 15.87
C GLN A 38 1.59 1.47 16.69
N GLY A 39 2.83 1.63 16.21
CA GLY A 39 3.79 2.57 16.80
C GLY A 39 3.36 4.04 16.66
N ASP A 40 2.47 4.35 15.72
CA ASP A 40 1.88 5.69 15.58
C ASP A 40 0.70 5.89 16.54
N GLN A 41 0.86 6.81 17.50
CA GLN A 41 -0.15 7.09 18.52
C GLN A 41 -1.49 7.63 17.97
N ARG A 42 -1.53 8.02 16.69
CA ARG A 42 -2.77 8.46 16.02
C ARG A 42 -3.63 7.28 15.55
N ILE A 43 -3.08 6.06 15.54
CA ILE A 43 -3.75 4.85 15.08
C ILE A 43 -4.08 4.00 16.31
N GLU A 44 -5.37 3.87 16.64
CA GLU A 44 -5.83 3.07 17.77
C GLU A 44 -5.68 1.56 17.51
N SER A 45 -6.04 1.12 16.30
CA SER A 45 -5.93 -0.28 15.87
C SER A 45 -5.87 -0.38 14.35
N VAL A 46 -5.39 -1.52 13.86
CA VAL A 46 -5.34 -1.84 12.43
C VAL A 46 -5.67 -3.31 12.23
N ASP A 47 -6.54 -3.59 11.25
CA ASP A 47 -6.71 -4.92 10.68
C ASP A 47 -6.04 -4.97 9.31
N LEU A 48 -5.39 -6.09 9.00
CA LEU A 48 -4.58 -6.26 7.81
C LEU A 48 -5.04 -7.49 7.04
N GLN A 49 -5.32 -7.30 5.75
CA GLN A 49 -5.73 -8.34 4.83
C GLN A 49 -4.85 -8.30 3.57
N LEU A 50 -4.56 -9.46 3.01
CA LEU A 50 -3.98 -9.59 1.67
C LEU A 50 -5.03 -10.13 0.74
N VAL A 51 -5.19 -9.49 -0.41
CA VAL A 51 -6.17 -9.88 -1.42
C VAL A 51 -5.52 -9.82 -2.80
N ARG A 52 -5.79 -10.82 -3.63
CA ARG A 52 -5.28 -10.90 -5.00
C ARG A 52 -6.36 -10.57 -6.03
N PRO A 53 -5.97 -9.99 -7.19
CA PRO A 53 -6.84 -9.92 -8.36
C PRO A 53 -7.48 -11.28 -8.67
N GLY A 54 -8.79 -11.29 -8.88
CA GLY A 54 -9.59 -12.50 -9.11
C GLY A 54 -10.19 -13.14 -7.85
N GLU A 55 -9.72 -12.80 -6.64
CA GLU A 55 -10.33 -13.31 -5.41
C GLU A 55 -11.74 -12.72 -5.22
N ASN A 56 -12.67 -13.53 -4.70
CA ASN A 56 -14.04 -13.11 -4.42
C ASN A 56 -14.09 -12.21 -3.18
N CYS A 57 -13.64 -10.97 -3.36
CA CYS A 57 -13.50 -9.97 -2.33
C CYS A 57 -14.01 -8.60 -2.83
N ARG A 58 -14.72 -7.90 -1.94
CA ARG A 58 -15.07 -6.50 -2.07
C ARG A 58 -14.54 -5.75 -0.84
N ALA A 59 -13.80 -4.68 -1.06
CA ALA A 59 -13.28 -3.83 0.01
C ALA A 59 -13.93 -2.43 -0.04
N GLY A 60 -14.30 -1.87 1.10
CA GLY A 60 -14.89 -0.53 1.19
C GLY A 60 -15.49 -0.19 2.56
N PRO A 61 -15.74 1.09 2.86
CA PRO A 61 -15.48 2.26 2.01
C PRO A 61 -13.97 2.53 1.85
N VAL A 62 -13.51 2.64 0.60
CA VAL A 62 -12.12 2.96 0.28
C VAL A 62 -11.91 4.44 0.53
N LEU A 63 -10.88 4.76 1.31
CA LEU A 63 -10.38 6.11 1.52
C LEU A 63 -9.36 6.48 0.45
N ASP A 64 -8.36 5.60 0.25
CA ASP A 64 -7.32 5.76 -0.78
C ASP A 64 -6.71 4.41 -1.18
N ILE A 65 -6.08 4.36 -2.34
CA ILE A 65 -5.28 3.21 -2.82
C ILE A 65 -3.92 3.74 -3.26
N ILE A 66 -2.87 3.31 -2.56
CA ILE A 66 -1.54 3.90 -2.67
C ILE A 66 -0.55 2.83 -3.13
N GLU A 67 0.24 3.14 -4.17
CA GLU A 67 1.37 2.29 -4.57
C GLU A 67 2.51 2.43 -3.54
N PRO A 68 2.99 1.33 -2.91
CA PRO A 68 4.01 1.40 -1.88
C PRO A 68 5.32 1.94 -2.43
N ARG A 69 5.83 2.99 -1.77
CA ARG A 69 7.07 3.68 -2.14
C ARG A 69 7.85 4.04 -0.89
N ALA A 70 9.17 3.99 -1.02
CA ALA A 70 10.08 4.41 0.03
C ALA A 70 11.29 5.12 -0.57
N LYS A 71 11.73 6.20 0.07
CA LYS A 71 13.00 6.86 -0.24
C LYS A 71 14.16 5.99 0.25
N GLU A 72 15.26 6.00 -0.50
CA GLU A 72 16.54 5.48 0.01
C GLU A 72 16.84 6.15 1.37
N PRO A 73 17.43 5.44 2.36
CA PRO A 73 17.62 5.98 3.71
C PRO A 73 18.35 7.33 3.77
N ASP A 74 19.29 7.57 2.85
CA ASP A 74 20.07 8.81 2.77
C ASP A 74 19.47 9.87 1.81
N ALA A 75 18.25 9.65 1.31
CA ALA A 75 17.56 10.57 0.40
C ALA A 75 16.63 11.55 1.16
N SER A 76 15.92 12.39 0.39
CA SER A 76 14.89 13.26 0.98
C SER A 76 13.79 12.42 1.67
N PRO A 77 13.09 12.97 2.68
CA PRO A 77 11.94 12.30 3.30
C PRO A 77 10.84 11.91 2.30
N ASP A 78 10.04 10.88 2.61
CA ASP A 78 8.92 10.42 1.76
C ASP A 78 7.84 11.50 1.57
N PHE A 79 7.45 12.15 2.67
CA PHE A 79 6.40 13.18 2.68
C PHE A 79 6.86 14.43 3.47
N PRO A 80 7.76 15.24 2.91
CA PRO A 80 8.30 16.41 3.60
C PRO A 80 7.22 17.46 3.89
N GLY A 81 7.18 17.94 5.12
CA GLY A 81 6.13 18.83 5.63
C GLY A 81 4.90 18.11 6.20
N VAL A 82 4.78 16.79 6.00
CA VAL A 82 3.72 15.95 6.60
C VAL A 82 4.32 15.00 7.63
N LEU A 83 5.32 14.21 7.25
CA LEU A 83 6.01 13.25 8.12
C LEU A 83 7.36 13.77 8.65
N SER A 84 7.88 14.85 8.08
CA SER A 84 9.15 15.46 8.47
C SER A 84 9.09 16.98 8.33
N SER A 85 10.15 17.68 8.75
CA SER A 85 10.32 19.10 8.41
C SER A 85 10.23 19.33 6.90
N PRO A 86 9.74 20.51 6.46
CA PRO A 86 9.67 20.86 5.04
C PRO A 86 11.04 20.75 4.36
N ALA A 87 11.06 20.12 3.18
CA ALA A 87 12.23 19.94 2.35
C ALA A 87 11.83 19.86 0.87
N ILE A 88 12.77 20.10 -0.03
CA ILE A 88 12.52 20.01 -1.47
C ILE A 88 12.43 18.54 -1.89
N ALA A 89 11.28 18.12 -2.43
CA ALA A 89 11.07 16.79 -3.01
C ALA A 89 11.60 16.69 -4.46
N GLY A 90 11.62 15.47 -5.02
CA GLY A 90 11.96 15.24 -6.43
C GLY A 90 13.45 15.01 -6.72
N SER A 91 14.21 14.53 -5.73
CA SER A 91 15.63 14.16 -5.89
C SER A 91 15.96 12.82 -5.23
N GLY A 92 17.07 12.21 -5.64
CA GLY A 92 17.54 10.92 -5.13
C GLY A 92 16.76 9.74 -5.71
N THR A 93 16.86 8.59 -5.06
CA THR A 93 16.16 7.36 -5.47
C THR A 93 14.91 7.15 -4.64
N SER A 94 13.84 6.71 -5.29
CA SER A 94 12.62 6.19 -4.66
C SER A 94 12.42 4.76 -5.12
N HIS A 95 12.31 3.83 -4.19
CA HIS A 95 11.89 2.46 -4.45
C HIS A 95 10.38 2.42 -4.65
N VAL A 96 9.95 1.61 -5.61
CA VAL A 96 8.55 1.44 -5.99
C VAL A 96 8.26 -0.05 -6.02
N LEU A 97 7.27 -0.51 -5.26
CA LEU A 97 6.79 -1.89 -5.33
C LEU A 97 5.69 -1.97 -6.41
N GLU A 98 6.13 -2.01 -7.66
CA GLU A 98 5.27 -1.95 -8.84
C GLU A 98 4.41 -3.21 -8.95
N GLY A 99 3.08 -3.06 -9.03
CA GLY A 99 2.14 -4.18 -9.04
C GLY A 99 1.53 -4.52 -7.67
N ALA A 100 1.97 -3.84 -6.61
CA ALA A 100 1.32 -3.89 -5.30
C ALA A 100 0.61 -2.57 -4.97
N ALA A 101 -0.42 -2.65 -4.12
CA ALA A 101 -1.13 -1.49 -3.62
C ALA A 101 -1.53 -1.69 -2.15
N VAL A 102 -1.54 -0.60 -1.39
CA VAL A 102 -2.15 -0.54 -0.05
C VAL A 102 -3.47 0.19 -0.18
N THR A 103 -4.57 -0.52 0.07
CA THR A 103 -5.91 0.05 0.11
C THR A 103 -6.25 0.41 1.55
N VAL A 104 -6.48 1.70 1.81
CA VAL A 104 -6.91 2.19 3.12
C VAL A 104 -8.43 2.21 3.13
N LEU A 105 -9.03 1.56 4.12
CA LEU A 105 -10.47 1.52 4.33
C LEU A 105 -10.87 2.45 5.48
N ASP A 106 -12.00 3.14 5.32
CA ASP A 106 -12.63 3.86 6.41
C ASP A 106 -13.34 2.86 7.33
N GLY A 107 -12.81 2.70 8.55
CA GLY A 107 -13.38 1.84 9.57
C GLY A 107 -14.66 2.40 10.21
N THR A 108 -15.07 3.63 9.86
CA THR A 108 -16.30 4.21 10.41
C THR A 108 -17.54 3.62 9.73
N PRO A 109 -18.59 3.28 10.49
CA PRO A 109 -19.84 2.82 9.91
C PRO A 109 -20.38 3.85 8.92
N PRO A 110 -20.68 3.45 7.67
CA PRO A 110 -21.09 4.39 6.65
C PRO A 110 -22.44 5.00 7.03
N LYS A 111 -22.54 6.33 7.01
CA LYS A 111 -23.78 7.08 7.28
C LYS A 111 -24.74 7.13 6.08
N GLY A 112 -24.41 6.42 5.00
CA GLY A 112 -25.12 6.42 3.73
C GLY A 112 -24.59 5.30 2.82
N PRO A 113 -25.04 5.22 1.55
CA PRO A 113 -24.57 4.19 0.63
C PRO A 113 -23.05 4.29 0.42
N ILE A 114 -22.34 3.17 0.53
CA ILE A 114 -20.91 3.09 0.24
C ILE A 114 -20.71 3.29 -1.26
N ARG A 115 -19.95 4.32 -1.65
CA ARG A 115 -19.69 4.65 -3.07
C ARG A 115 -18.27 4.38 -3.52
N SER A 116 -17.34 4.22 -2.58
CA SER A 116 -15.94 3.88 -2.86
C SER A 116 -15.71 2.42 -2.51
N VAL A 117 -15.97 1.51 -3.44
CA VAL A 117 -15.69 0.08 -3.28
C VAL A 117 -14.64 -0.35 -4.28
N LEU A 118 -13.77 -1.26 -3.86
CA LEU A 118 -12.85 -2.00 -4.70
C LEU A 118 -13.38 -3.43 -4.87
N GLU A 119 -13.61 -3.83 -6.11
CA GLU A 119 -14.03 -5.18 -6.47
C GLU A 119 -12.84 -5.95 -7.00
N MET A 120 -12.48 -7.05 -6.35
CA MET A 120 -11.34 -7.87 -6.77
C MET A 120 -11.73 -8.96 -7.76
N SER A 121 -13.03 -9.17 -8.00
CA SER A 121 -13.54 -10.09 -9.01
C SER A 121 -14.81 -9.58 -9.71
N GLY A 122 -15.20 -10.26 -10.79
CA GLY A 122 -16.39 -9.94 -11.56
C GLY A 122 -16.22 -8.79 -12.56
N PRO A 123 -17.27 -8.39 -13.28
CA PRO A 123 -17.16 -7.43 -14.40
C PRO A 123 -16.59 -6.05 -14.01
N ALA A 124 -16.77 -5.64 -12.75
CA ALA A 124 -16.23 -4.39 -12.24
C ALA A 124 -14.70 -4.43 -12.09
N SER A 125 -14.13 -5.59 -11.72
CA SER A 125 -12.68 -5.73 -11.51
C SER A 125 -11.88 -5.58 -12.80
N GLU A 126 -12.47 -5.96 -13.95
CA GLU A 126 -11.89 -5.81 -15.29
C GLU A 126 -11.62 -4.34 -15.67
N HIS A 127 -12.31 -3.39 -15.03
CA HIS A 127 -12.20 -1.96 -15.29
C HIS A 127 -11.37 -1.22 -14.22
N SER A 128 -10.78 -1.95 -13.28
CA SER A 128 -9.94 -1.43 -12.20
C SER A 128 -8.47 -1.80 -12.43
N PRO A 129 -7.53 -0.84 -12.41
CA PRO A 129 -6.10 -1.15 -12.53
C PRO A 129 -5.56 -1.93 -11.32
N TYR A 130 -6.28 -1.96 -10.21
CA TYR A 130 -5.89 -2.65 -8.96
C TYR A 130 -6.46 -4.07 -8.86
N SER A 131 -7.24 -4.50 -9.85
CA SER A 131 -8.02 -5.75 -9.79
C SER A 131 -7.97 -6.56 -11.07
N SER A 132 -7.32 -6.04 -12.12
CA SER A 132 -7.25 -6.64 -13.46
C SER A 132 -5.85 -7.16 -13.83
N ARG A 133 -4.83 -6.95 -12.99
CA ARG A 133 -3.42 -7.28 -13.25
C ARG A 133 -2.70 -7.68 -11.99
#